data_AF-Q5D9E3-F1
#
_entry.id   AF-Q5D9E3-F1
#
_cell.length_a   1.000
_cell.length_b   1.000
_cell.length_c   1.000
_cell.angle_alpha   90.00
_cell.angle_beta   90.00
_cell.angle_gamma   90.00
#
_symmetry.space_group_name_H-M   'P 1'
#
loop_
_entity.id
_entity.type
_entity.pdbx_description
1 polymer ?
#
loop_
_entity_poly.entity_id
_entity_poly.type
_entity_poly.pdbx_seq_one_letter_code
_entity_poly.pdbx_strand_id
1 'polypeptide(L)'
;MTTKIATVANLAFHAFQQHSVRATLGPASANLNNGMNDSHVPTNGNSPTHHSDKLVFLNSSVKHKQLSESLNRLLACVRSLTPKDVGFDVRWISDSNISAAPVAYVHIMENEVFSMGIFILRPGSRIPLHDHPGMYGILKVLTGSVRCRSFTRLKNVKSTTDLGNYEPSLSCFGGSKWQLTDLIIVQPHQDTVLSPDHFTLSVFKSLRNLHEITPVDGPAVFLDILAPPYDHDLGTRECRFYKEVNIPQMNSNSILSQNNLSNNSNNNNNNNNTEELSPSIDAFDPDLCSNQSEKESVVYLIETNQPSDYWCESAEYNGPSVV
;
A
#
# COMPACT_ATOMS: atom_id res chain seq x y z
N MET A 1 17.83 -26.20 -12.91
CA MET A 1 17.46 -24.84 -13.35
C MET A 1 16.58 -24.22 -12.29
N THR A 2 16.83 -22.96 -11.91
CA THR A 2 15.97 -22.25 -10.95
C THR A 2 14.60 -21.98 -11.57
N THR A 3 13.52 -22.18 -10.82
CA THR A 3 12.15 -21.92 -11.29
C THR A 3 11.91 -20.41 -11.37
N LYS A 4 10.93 -19.97 -12.18
CA LYS A 4 10.58 -18.54 -12.23
C LYS A 4 10.08 -18.02 -10.88
N ILE A 5 9.27 -18.82 -10.18
CA ILE A 5 8.73 -18.44 -8.87
C ILE A 5 9.82 -18.35 -7.79
N ALA A 6 10.83 -19.22 -7.80
CA ALA A 6 12.02 -19.07 -6.94
C ALA A 6 12.83 -17.81 -7.28
N THR A 7 12.91 -17.45 -8.58
CA THR A 7 13.54 -16.19 -9.00
C THR A 7 12.78 -14.98 -8.46
N VAL A 8 11.45 -15.00 -8.49
CA VAL A 8 10.60 -13.95 -7.91
C VAL A 8 10.81 -13.86 -6.40
N ALA A 9 10.82 -14.98 -5.68
CA ALA A 9 11.06 -15.01 -4.24
C ALA A 9 12.41 -14.38 -3.86
N ASN A 10 13.48 -14.74 -4.57
CA ASN A 10 14.81 -14.18 -4.34
C ASN A 10 14.88 -12.68 -4.63
N LEU A 11 14.25 -12.23 -5.73
CA LEU A 11 14.18 -10.80 -6.06
C LEU A 11 13.35 -10.02 -5.04
N ALA A 12 12.24 -10.58 -4.55
CA ALA A 12 11.39 -9.98 -3.53
C ALA A 12 12.15 -9.78 -2.22
N PHE A 13 12.90 -10.79 -1.79
CA PHE A 13 13.77 -10.68 -0.61
C PHE A 13 14.72 -9.48 -0.74
N HIS A 14 15.47 -9.38 -1.84
CA HIS A 14 16.43 -8.29 -2.02
C HIS A 14 15.77 -6.92 -2.21
N ALA A 15 14.65 -6.84 -2.91
CA ALA A 15 13.94 -5.59 -3.14
C ALA A 15 13.32 -5.03 -1.85
N PHE A 16 12.86 -5.89 -0.93
CA PHE A 16 12.11 -5.45 0.24
C PHE A 16 12.87 -5.50 1.56
N GLN A 17 14.01 -6.20 1.66
CA GLN A 17 14.74 -6.39 2.92
C GLN A 17 14.94 -5.09 3.72
N GLN A 18 15.43 -4.03 3.07
CA GLN A 18 15.67 -2.74 3.75
C GLN A 18 14.38 -2.09 4.26
N HIS A 19 13.29 -2.21 3.50
CA HIS A 19 12.00 -1.68 3.89
C HIS A 19 11.42 -2.45 5.07
N SER A 20 11.44 -3.78 5.02
CA SER A 20 10.89 -4.64 6.06
C SER A 20 11.61 -4.43 7.40
N VAL A 21 12.94 -4.31 7.39
CA VAL A 21 13.73 -3.96 8.60
C VAL A 21 13.33 -2.60 9.19
N ARG A 22 13.06 -1.58 8.35
CA ARG A 22 12.62 -0.27 8.85
C ARG A 22 11.19 -0.30 9.38
N ALA A 23 10.33 -1.13 8.79
CA ALA A 23 8.95 -1.27 9.21
C ALA A 23 8.82 -1.99 10.57
N THR A 24 9.70 -2.96 10.86
CA THR A 24 9.70 -3.71 12.12
C THR A 24 10.32 -2.94 13.29
N LEU A 25 11.37 -2.14 13.04
CA LEU A 25 12.11 -1.48 14.12
C LEU A 25 11.50 -0.13 14.60
N GLY A 26 10.43 0.35 13.97
CA GLY A 26 9.77 1.63 14.29
C GLY A 26 10.68 2.87 14.12
N PRO A 27 10.16 4.09 14.28
CA PRO A 27 10.94 5.33 14.09
C PRO A 27 12.03 5.56 15.16
N ALA A 28 12.05 4.81 16.27
CA ALA A 28 12.93 5.06 17.42
C ALA A 28 14.35 4.44 17.32
N SER A 29 14.61 3.59 16.33
CA SER A 29 15.80 2.73 16.28
C SER A 29 16.80 3.09 15.17
N ALA A 30 16.46 4.05 14.30
CA ALA A 30 17.32 4.49 13.19
C ALA A 30 18.63 5.19 13.64
N ASN A 31 18.81 5.42 14.95
CA ASN A 31 19.97 6.12 15.52
C ASN A 31 20.97 5.24 16.30
N LEU A 32 20.85 3.91 16.29
CA LEU A 32 21.73 3.05 17.10
C LEU A 32 23.01 2.54 16.40
N ASN A 33 23.26 2.92 15.14
CA ASN A 33 24.52 2.61 14.46
C ASN A 33 25.50 3.80 14.50
N ASN A 34 25.99 4.13 15.69
CA ASN A 34 27.27 4.82 15.89
C ASN A 34 27.70 4.67 17.35
N GLY A 35 28.39 3.58 17.68
CA GLY A 35 28.73 3.35 19.09
C GLY A 35 29.66 2.17 19.37
N MET A 36 30.68 1.93 18.55
CA MET A 36 31.83 1.14 18.98
C MET A 36 33.13 1.83 18.55
N ASN A 37 33.81 2.46 19.51
CA ASN A 37 35.27 2.41 19.63
C ASN A 37 35.73 2.91 21.00
N ASP A 38 36.79 2.25 21.46
CA ASP A 38 37.41 2.26 22.78
C ASP A 38 38.06 3.58 23.24
N SER A 39 38.11 3.71 24.56
CA SER A 39 39.18 4.20 25.45
C SER A 39 40.19 5.30 25.02
N HIS A 40 40.38 6.25 25.96
CA HIS A 40 41.56 7.11 26.26
C HIS A 40 41.67 8.57 25.73
N VAL A 41 41.43 9.52 26.66
CA VAL A 41 42.19 10.74 27.10
C VAL A 41 42.59 11.84 26.07
N PRO A 42 42.52 13.16 26.41
CA PRO A 42 42.34 14.24 25.46
C PRO A 42 43.63 15.02 25.13
N THR A 43 43.80 15.45 23.88
CA THR A 43 44.67 16.57 23.52
C THR A 43 44.15 17.35 22.31
N ASN A 44 44.35 18.67 22.40
CA ASN A 44 44.03 19.73 21.44
C ASN A 44 44.49 19.48 19.99
N GLY A 45 43.73 20.04 19.05
CA GLY A 45 44.31 20.74 17.90
C GLY A 45 43.82 20.33 16.51
N ASN A 46 43.16 21.30 15.85
CA ASN A 46 43.07 21.53 14.41
C ASN A 46 42.17 20.62 13.53
N SER A 47 41.08 21.23 13.06
CA SER A 47 40.40 20.89 11.81
C SER A 47 41.38 20.91 10.62
N PRO A 48 41.11 20.09 9.58
CA PRO A 48 40.39 20.66 8.44
C PRO A 48 39.19 19.81 8.02
N THR A 49 38.11 20.53 7.71
CA THR A 49 36.87 20.05 7.12
C THR A 49 37.03 19.78 5.61
N HIS A 50 36.05 19.03 5.08
CA HIS A 50 35.69 18.81 3.67
C HIS A 50 36.25 17.56 2.97
N HIS A 51 35.74 16.38 3.34
CA HIS A 51 35.61 15.26 2.37
C HIS A 51 34.45 14.26 2.65
N SER A 52 33.69 14.41 3.75
CA SER A 52 32.66 13.44 4.17
C SER A 52 31.29 13.58 3.49
N ASP A 53 30.88 14.79 3.11
CA ASP A 53 29.48 15.03 2.70
C ASP A 53 29.17 14.49 1.29
N LYS A 54 30.20 14.45 0.43
CA LYS A 54 30.07 13.87 -0.92
C LYS A 54 29.86 12.36 -0.89
N LEU A 55 30.43 11.66 0.10
CA LEU A 55 30.34 10.20 0.24
C LEU A 55 28.95 9.76 0.74
N VAL A 56 28.33 10.53 1.63
CA VAL A 56 26.99 10.25 2.17
C VAL A 56 25.90 10.46 1.11
N PHE A 57 26.01 11.53 0.31
CA PHE A 57 25.09 11.80 -0.80
C PHE A 57 25.25 10.81 -1.97
N LEU A 58 26.48 10.40 -2.29
CA LEU A 58 26.70 9.34 -3.27
C LEU A 58 26.11 8.02 -2.78
N ASN A 59 26.29 7.68 -1.51
CA ASN A 59 25.78 6.45 -0.93
C ASN A 59 24.25 6.40 -0.86
N SER A 60 23.56 7.52 -0.59
CA SER A 60 22.10 7.55 -0.64
C SER A 60 21.59 7.42 -2.08
N SER A 61 22.17 8.17 -3.02
CA SER A 61 21.81 8.10 -4.45
C SER A 61 22.05 6.71 -5.04
N VAL A 62 23.20 6.08 -4.72
CA VAL A 62 23.52 4.71 -5.14
C VAL A 62 22.55 3.69 -4.53
N LYS A 63 22.21 3.80 -3.24
CA LYS A 63 21.21 2.92 -2.59
C LYS A 63 19.82 3.09 -3.19
N HIS A 64 19.39 4.32 -3.46
CA HIS A 64 18.11 4.60 -4.11
C HIS A 64 18.05 4.03 -5.53
N LYS A 65 19.13 4.18 -6.31
CA LYS A 65 19.26 3.61 -7.65
C LYS A 65 19.26 2.06 -7.64
N GLN A 66 19.91 1.46 -6.67
CA GLN A 66 19.96 0.00 -6.53
C GLN A 66 18.60 -0.58 -6.09
N LEU A 67 17.88 0.13 -5.21
CA LEU A 67 16.52 -0.26 -4.81
C LEU A 67 15.55 -0.20 -5.99
N SER A 68 15.59 0.88 -6.79
CA SER A 68 14.73 1.01 -7.96
C SER A 68 15.06 -0.03 -9.03
N GLU A 69 16.33 -0.37 -9.24
CA GLU A 69 16.73 -1.46 -10.14
C GLU A 69 16.23 -2.83 -9.67
N SER A 70 16.38 -3.14 -8.38
CA SER A 70 15.94 -4.42 -7.81
C SER A 70 14.42 -4.58 -7.87
N LEU A 71 13.68 -3.51 -7.55
CA LEU A 71 12.23 -3.47 -7.67
C LEU A 71 11.76 -3.61 -9.13
N ASN A 72 12.41 -2.92 -10.07
CA ASN A 72 12.07 -3.03 -11.49
C ASN A 72 12.29 -4.45 -12.02
N ARG A 73 13.37 -5.12 -11.61
CA ARG A 73 13.63 -6.53 -11.94
C ARG A 73 12.58 -7.46 -11.35
N LEU A 74 12.19 -7.24 -10.09
CA LEU A 74 11.10 -7.98 -9.46
C LEU A 74 9.79 -7.82 -10.24
N LEU A 75 9.38 -6.58 -10.53
CA LEU A 75 8.15 -6.29 -11.26
C LEU A 75 8.16 -6.91 -12.66
N ALA A 76 9.29 -6.84 -13.38
CA ALA A 76 9.44 -7.49 -14.68
C ALA A 76 9.28 -9.03 -14.58
N CYS A 77 9.87 -9.65 -13.55
CA CYS A 77 9.77 -11.09 -13.34
C CYS A 77 8.34 -11.51 -12.99
N VAL A 78 7.69 -10.79 -12.06
CA VAL A 78 6.29 -11.02 -11.67
C VAL A 78 5.34 -10.88 -12.86
N ARG A 79 5.53 -9.86 -13.71
CA ARG A 79 4.73 -9.67 -14.94
C ARG A 79 4.83 -10.87 -15.89
N SER A 80 5.99 -11.53 -15.93
CA SER A 80 6.24 -12.69 -16.81
C SER A 80 5.75 -14.04 -16.27
N LEU A 81 5.20 -14.06 -15.05
CA LEU A 81 4.65 -15.28 -14.46
C LEU A 81 3.37 -15.71 -15.17
N THR A 82 3.31 -17.01 -15.45
CA THR A 82 2.12 -17.70 -15.95
C THR A 82 1.54 -18.59 -14.85
N PRO A 83 0.29 -19.07 -14.99
CA PRO A 83 -0.29 -20.02 -14.04
C PRO A 83 0.58 -21.27 -13.80
N LYS A 84 1.25 -21.78 -14.85
CA LYS A 84 2.15 -22.94 -14.74
C LYS A 84 3.38 -22.66 -13.89
N ASP A 85 3.89 -21.43 -13.93
CA ASP A 85 5.09 -21.05 -13.19
C ASP A 85 4.88 -21.08 -11.66
N VAL A 86 3.62 -20.99 -11.21
CA VAL A 86 3.21 -21.06 -9.80
C VAL A 86 2.45 -22.33 -9.46
N GLY A 87 2.43 -23.32 -10.35
CA GLY A 87 1.72 -24.58 -10.13
C GLY A 87 0.21 -24.45 -9.97
N PHE A 88 -0.39 -23.37 -10.50
CA PHE A 88 -1.83 -23.21 -10.48
C PHE A 88 -2.51 -24.27 -11.35
N ASP A 89 -3.50 -24.96 -10.78
CA ASP A 89 -4.32 -25.93 -11.47
C ASP A 89 -5.75 -25.39 -11.65
N VAL A 90 -6.28 -25.46 -12.87
CA VAL A 90 -7.64 -25.00 -13.22
C VAL A 90 -8.74 -25.71 -12.41
N ARG A 91 -8.46 -26.88 -11.85
CA ARG A 91 -9.37 -27.60 -10.94
C ARG A 91 -9.73 -26.78 -9.70
N TRP A 92 -8.83 -25.91 -9.23
CA TRP A 92 -9.09 -25.00 -8.10
C TRP A 92 -10.22 -24.01 -8.35
N ILE A 93 -10.53 -23.74 -9.61
CA ILE A 93 -11.63 -22.89 -10.03
C ILE A 93 -12.90 -23.70 -10.35
N SER A 94 -12.73 -24.91 -10.89
CA SER A 94 -13.81 -25.64 -11.57
C SER A 94 -14.68 -26.45 -10.61
N ASP A 95 -14.13 -26.87 -9.48
CA ASP A 95 -14.80 -27.78 -8.57
C ASP A 95 -15.58 -27.01 -7.48
N SER A 96 -16.78 -26.54 -7.82
CA SER A 96 -17.72 -25.94 -6.86
C SER A 96 -18.12 -26.88 -5.71
N ASN A 97 -17.84 -28.18 -5.84
CA ASN A 97 -18.09 -29.20 -4.83
C ASN A 97 -16.94 -29.39 -3.84
N ILE A 98 -15.75 -28.82 -4.11
CA ILE A 98 -14.57 -28.98 -3.26
C ILE A 98 -14.58 -27.98 -2.10
N SER A 99 -15.26 -26.83 -2.26
CA SER A 99 -15.36 -25.89 -1.15
C SER A 99 -16.46 -24.84 -1.25
N ALA A 100 -16.95 -24.50 -0.05
CA ALA A 100 -17.97 -23.50 0.22
C ALA A 100 -17.43 -22.06 0.42
N ALA A 101 -16.11 -21.84 0.56
CA ALA A 101 -15.59 -20.51 0.88
C ALA A 101 -15.72 -19.52 -0.29
N PRO A 102 -15.97 -18.22 -0.09
CA PRO A 102 -16.00 -17.25 -1.18
C PRO A 102 -14.62 -17.02 -1.82
N VAL A 103 -13.55 -17.24 -1.04
CA VAL A 103 -12.16 -17.07 -1.43
C VAL A 103 -11.33 -18.24 -0.90
N ALA A 104 -10.37 -18.71 -1.69
CA ALA A 104 -9.34 -19.63 -1.23
C ALA A 104 -7.96 -18.96 -1.25
N TYR A 105 -7.13 -19.30 -0.27
CA TYR A 105 -5.76 -18.81 -0.13
C TYR A 105 -4.78 -19.98 -0.17
N VAL A 106 -3.84 -19.92 -1.11
CA VAL A 106 -2.74 -20.86 -1.23
C VAL A 106 -1.49 -20.17 -0.75
N HIS A 107 -1.00 -20.56 0.42
CA HIS A 107 0.26 -20.06 0.96
C HIS A 107 1.43 -20.63 0.15
N ILE A 108 2.28 -19.77 -0.43
CA ILE A 108 3.50 -20.23 -1.12
C ILE A 108 4.70 -20.17 -0.17
N MET A 109 4.95 -19.01 0.43
CA MET A 109 6.01 -18.83 1.42
C MET A 109 5.82 -17.55 2.22
N GLU A 110 6.47 -17.52 3.37
CA GLU A 110 6.58 -16.33 4.21
C GLU A 110 7.91 -16.33 4.98
N ASN A 111 8.46 -15.14 5.18
CA ASN A 111 9.58 -14.86 6.07
C ASN A 111 9.44 -13.44 6.63
N GLU A 112 10.39 -12.99 7.44
CA GLU A 112 10.37 -11.66 8.05
C GLU A 112 10.38 -10.49 7.05
N VAL A 113 10.76 -10.74 5.79
CA VAL A 113 10.85 -9.73 4.74
C VAL A 113 9.56 -9.61 3.93
N PHE A 114 8.95 -10.73 3.53
CA PHE A 114 7.73 -10.72 2.72
C PHE A 114 6.93 -12.02 2.87
N SER A 115 5.64 -11.95 2.55
CA SER A 115 4.78 -13.10 2.32
C SER A 115 4.37 -13.16 0.85
N MET A 116 4.12 -14.36 0.36
CA MET A 116 3.69 -14.60 -1.01
C MET A 116 2.64 -15.71 -1.02
N GLY A 117 1.52 -15.44 -1.68
CA GLY A 117 0.38 -16.35 -1.74
C GLY A 117 -0.46 -16.14 -2.99
N ILE A 118 -1.37 -17.08 -3.24
CA ILE A 118 -2.34 -17.00 -4.34
C ILE A 118 -3.73 -16.90 -3.74
N PHE A 119 -4.50 -15.92 -4.22
CA PHE A 119 -5.93 -15.83 -3.93
C PHE A 119 -6.74 -16.33 -5.11
N ILE A 120 -7.75 -17.13 -4.83
CA ILE A 120 -8.73 -17.65 -5.79
C ILE A 120 -10.10 -17.11 -5.39
N LEU A 121 -10.65 -16.21 -6.20
CA LEU A 121 -11.94 -15.56 -5.97
C LEU A 121 -13.00 -16.27 -6.81
N ARG A 122 -14.03 -16.80 -6.16
CA ARG A 122 -15.20 -17.40 -6.82
C ARG A 122 -16.08 -16.31 -7.47
N PRO A 123 -16.88 -16.64 -8.50
CA PRO A 123 -17.81 -15.67 -9.09
C PRO A 123 -18.71 -15.02 -8.04
N GLY A 124 -18.82 -13.69 -8.08
CA GLY A 124 -19.63 -12.92 -7.14
C GLY A 124 -19.05 -12.75 -5.74
N SER A 125 -17.86 -13.29 -5.44
CA SER A 125 -17.17 -13.04 -4.18
C SER A 125 -16.42 -11.69 -4.18
N ARG A 126 -15.81 -11.34 -3.05
CA ARG A 126 -14.88 -10.21 -2.96
C ARG A 126 -13.88 -10.43 -1.85
N ILE A 127 -12.73 -9.79 -1.94
CA ILE A 127 -11.93 -9.45 -0.77
C ILE A 127 -12.41 -8.05 -0.35
N PRO A 128 -13.11 -7.92 0.79
CA PRO A 128 -13.72 -6.65 1.20
C PRO A 128 -12.70 -5.54 1.37
N LEU A 129 -13.17 -4.29 1.39
CA LEU A 129 -12.32 -3.13 1.62
C LEU A 129 -11.45 -3.29 2.88
N HIS A 130 -10.14 -3.30 2.71
CA HIS A 130 -9.17 -3.52 3.79
C HIS A 130 -7.89 -2.69 3.61
N ASP A 131 -7.02 -2.66 4.62
CA ASP A 131 -5.75 -1.95 4.62
C ASP A 131 -4.49 -2.83 4.71
N HIS A 132 -3.34 -2.23 4.39
CA HIS A 132 -2.00 -2.86 4.42
C HIS A 132 -0.99 -1.99 5.21
N PRO A 133 -1.14 -1.83 6.53
CA PRO A 133 -0.43 -0.80 7.30
C PRO A 133 1.11 -0.83 7.12
N GLY A 134 1.65 0.16 6.42
CA GLY A 134 3.09 0.31 6.23
C GLY A 134 3.73 -0.73 5.32
N MET A 135 2.93 -1.50 4.57
CA MET A 135 3.38 -2.57 3.68
C MET A 135 3.48 -2.08 2.23
N TYR A 136 4.29 -2.78 1.43
CA TYR A 136 4.18 -2.80 -0.02
C TYR A 136 3.34 -4.00 -0.43
N GLY A 137 2.52 -3.84 -1.46
CA GLY A 137 1.77 -4.92 -2.08
C GLY A 137 2.04 -4.98 -3.58
N ILE A 138 2.21 -6.19 -4.12
CA ILE A 138 2.33 -6.47 -5.56
C ILE A 138 1.27 -7.52 -5.92
N LEU A 139 0.28 -7.11 -6.71
CA LEU A 139 -0.77 -8.01 -7.20
C LEU A 139 -0.59 -8.33 -8.69
N LYS A 140 -0.55 -9.61 -9.04
CA LYS A 140 -0.52 -10.10 -10.44
C LYS A 140 -1.66 -11.08 -10.69
N VAL A 141 -2.58 -10.72 -11.57
CA VAL A 141 -3.63 -11.64 -12.04
C VAL A 141 -3.01 -12.74 -12.90
N LEU A 142 -3.35 -13.99 -12.59
CA LEU A 142 -2.89 -15.20 -13.29
C LEU A 142 -3.98 -15.75 -14.20
N THR A 143 -5.25 -15.71 -13.76
CA THR A 143 -6.42 -16.19 -14.50
C THR A 143 -7.62 -15.27 -14.23
N GLY A 144 -8.49 -15.07 -15.22
CA GLY A 144 -9.68 -14.23 -15.08
C GLY A 144 -9.35 -12.73 -15.05
N SER A 145 -10.17 -11.93 -14.39
CA SER A 145 -9.90 -10.50 -14.19
C SER A 145 -10.50 -10.03 -12.88
N VAL A 146 -9.83 -9.09 -12.23
CA VAL A 146 -10.30 -8.46 -11.00
C VAL A 146 -10.46 -6.96 -11.18
N ARG A 147 -11.49 -6.39 -10.59
CA ARG A 147 -11.64 -4.96 -10.38
C ARG A 147 -11.08 -4.62 -9.00
N CYS A 148 -10.18 -3.65 -8.97
CA CYS A 148 -9.65 -3.05 -7.77
C CYS A 148 -10.22 -1.64 -7.60
N ARG A 149 -10.99 -1.44 -6.54
CA ARG A 149 -11.40 -0.10 -6.06
C ARG A 149 -10.50 0.27 -4.90
N SER A 150 -9.83 1.42 -4.96
CA SER A 150 -8.79 1.78 -4.00
C SER A 150 -8.88 3.23 -3.54
N PHE A 151 -8.39 3.48 -2.32
CA PHE A 151 -8.46 4.77 -1.66
C PHE A 151 -7.14 5.13 -1.00
N THR A 152 -6.89 6.44 -0.88
CA THR A 152 -5.82 7.00 -0.05
C THR A 152 -6.44 7.68 1.16
N ARG A 153 -5.99 7.30 2.36
CA ARG A 153 -6.41 7.99 3.60
C ARG A 153 -5.86 9.40 3.61
N LEU A 154 -6.74 10.39 3.83
CA LEU A 154 -6.33 11.78 3.96
C LEU A 154 -5.82 12.02 5.39
N LYS A 155 -4.57 12.47 5.51
CA LYS A 155 -3.98 12.88 6.79
C LYS A 155 -4.41 14.34 7.02
N ASN A 156 -5.11 14.61 8.13
CA ASN A 156 -5.61 15.91 8.58
C ASN A 156 -7.08 16.22 8.27
N VAL A 157 -7.99 15.63 9.07
CA VAL A 157 -9.13 16.41 9.56
C VAL A 157 -9.03 16.39 11.07
N LYS A 158 -8.27 17.34 11.61
CA LYS A 158 -8.16 17.52 13.05
C LYS A 158 -9.39 18.31 13.47
N SER A 159 -10.33 17.62 14.11
CA SER A 159 -11.48 18.22 14.76
C SER A 159 -12.56 18.76 13.81
N THR A 160 -13.77 18.84 14.34
CA THR A 160 -15.01 19.40 13.77
C THR A 160 -14.90 20.85 13.25
N THR A 161 -13.70 21.44 13.27
CA THR A 161 -13.44 22.82 12.88
C THR A 161 -13.22 23.01 11.37
N ASP A 162 -12.72 22.00 10.65
CA ASP A 162 -12.53 22.07 9.19
C ASP A 162 -13.79 21.67 8.39
N LEU A 163 -14.79 21.07 9.06
CA LEU A 163 -16.17 20.96 8.60
C LEU A 163 -16.92 22.25 9.00
N GLY A 164 -16.53 23.40 8.42
CA GLY A 164 -16.87 24.74 8.91
C GLY A 164 -18.23 24.88 9.61
N ASN A 165 -18.23 25.30 10.89
CA ASN A 165 -19.40 25.53 11.77
C ASN A 165 -20.56 24.52 11.68
N TYR A 166 -20.32 23.33 11.15
CA TYR A 166 -21.34 22.32 11.00
C TYR A 166 -21.34 21.47 12.26
N GLU A 167 -22.26 21.77 13.16
CA GLU A 167 -22.83 20.79 14.08
C GLU A 167 -23.49 19.73 13.17
N PRO A 168 -22.88 18.54 12.96
CA PRO A 168 -23.61 17.48 12.30
C PRO A 168 -24.78 17.21 13.21
N SER A 169 -26.00 17.50 12.75
CA SER A 169 -27.17 17.24 13.57
C SER A 169 -27.12 15.78 14.00
N LEU A 170 -26.77 15.58 15.28
CA LEU A 170 -26.64 14.28 15.93
C LEU A 170 -27.96 13.49 15.87
N SER A 171 -29.04 14.13 15.41
CA SER A 171 -30.37 13.57 15.17
C SER A 171 -30.49 12.69 13.92
N CYS A 172 -29.59 12.76 12.94
CA CYS A 172 -29.65 11.87 11.75
C CYS A 172 -29.10 10.46 12.02
N PHE A 173 -28.38 10.28 13.13
CA PHE A 173 -27.85 9.00 13.62
C PHE A 173 -28.76 8.39 14.70
N GLY A 174 -30.06 8.69 14.66
CA GLY A 174 -31.07 8.07 15.52
C GLY A 174 -31.11 6.55 15.30
N GLY A 175 -30.30 5.82 16.09
CA GLY A 175 -30.18 4.36 16.10
C GLY A 175 -28.79 3.78 15.82
N SER A 176 -27.78 4.57 15.44
CA SER A 176 -26.44 4.05 15.11
C SER A 176 -25.45 4.21 16.26
N LYS A 177 -24.63 3.18 16.49
CA LYS A 177 -23.60 3.12 17.56
C LYS A 177 -22.32 3.96 17.31
N TRP A 178 -22.19 4.61 16.15
CA TRP A 178 -20.93 5.23 15.71
C TRP A 178 -20.85 6.72 16.02
N GLN A 179 -19.67 7.19 16.42
CA GLN A 179 -19.38 8.60 16.66
C GLN A 179 -18.68 9.22 15.44
N LEU A 180 -18.77 10.54 15.29
CA LEU A 180 -18.13 11.26 14.18
C LEU A 180 -16.60 11.05 14.15
N THR A 181 -15.99 10.80 15.31
CA THR A 181 -14.56 10.47 15.47
C THR A 181 -14.15 9.15 14.80
N ASP A 182 -15.11 8.29 14.50
CA ASP A 182 -14.86 6.98 13.89
C ASP A 182 -14.77 7.07 12.35
N LEU A 183 -15.08 8.24 11.79
CA LEU A 183 -15.05 8.47 10.34
C LEU A 183 -13.61 8.63 9.84
N ILE A 184 -13.30 7.87 8.80
CA ILE A 184 -12.06 7.93 8.06
C ILE A 184 -12.35 8.57 6.71
N ILE A 185 -11.70 9.71 6.45
CA ILE A 185 -11.87 10.43 5.20
C ILE A 185 -10.82 9.96 4.22
N VAL A 186 -11.27 9.59 3.03
CA VAL A 186 -10.41 9.00 2.00
C VAL A 186 -10.66 9.63 0.64
N GLN A 187 -9.60 9.69 -0.15
CA GLN A 187 -9.66 10.05 -1.56
C GLN A 187 -9.80 8.78 -2.40
N PRO A 188 -10.88 8.59 -3.16
CA PRO A 188 -11.01 7.50 -4.13
C PRO A 188 -10.03 7.68 -5.29
N HIS A 189 -9.53 6.56 -5.81
CA HIS A 189 -8.82 6.48 -7.09
C HIS A 189 -9.74 5.90 -8.16
N GLN A 190 -9.38 6.09 -9.42
CA GLN A 190 -10.08 5.44 -10.53
C GLN A 190 -10.02 3.91 -10.39
N ASP A 191 -11.20 3.28 -10.47
CA ASP A 191 -11.33 1.82 -10.50
C ASP A 191 -10.49 1.24 -11.62
N THR A 192 -9.67 0.25 -11.29
CA THR A 192 -8.78 -0.39 -12.26
C THR A 192 -9.20 -1.85 -12.44
N VAL A 193 -9.35 -2.29 -13.70
CA VAL A 193 -9.53 -3.72 -14.02
C VAL A 193 -8.19 -4.31 -14.39
N LEU A 194 -7.79 -5.35 -13.67
CA LEU A 194 -6.53 -6.07 -13.85
C LEU A 194 -6.82 -7.42 -14.50
N SER A 195 -6.02 -7.78 -15.50
CA SER A 195 -6.06 -9.04 -16.22
C SER A 195 -4.65 -9.62 -16.34
N PRO A 196 -4.47 -10.86 -16.81
CA PRO A 196 -3.14 -11.44 -16.99
C PRO A 196 -2.20 -10.60 -17.86
N ASP A 197 -2.75 -9.85 -18.82
CA ASP A 197 -1.98 -9.03 -19.76
C ASP A 197 -1.79 -7.57 -19.30
N HIS A 198 -2.43 -7.17 -18.19
CA HIS A 198 -2.41 -5.79 -17.69
C HIS A 198 -1.59 -5.62 -16.41
N PHE A 199 -1.30 -4.35 -16.12
CA PHE A 199 -0.37 -3.83 -15.12
C PHE A 199 -0.50 -4.48 -13.72
N THR A 200 0.63 -4.61 -13.05
CA THR A 200 0.72 -5.04 -11.64
C THR A 200 0.32 -3.89 -10.74
N LEU A 201 -0.73 -4.04 -9.91
CA LEU A 201 -1.03 -3.01 -8.92
C LEU A 201 0.05 -3.02 -7.84
N SER A 202 0.77 -1.91 -7.73
CA SER A 202 1.69 -1.65 -6.60
C SER A 202 0.95 -0.80 -5.57
N VAL A 203 0.67 -1.39 -4.41
CA VAL A 203 0.17 -0.66 -3.25
C VAL A 203 1.37 -0.14 -2.48
N PHE A 204 1.42 1.18 -2.25
CA PHE A 204 2.49 1.82 -1.49
C PHE A 204 1.95 2.21 -0.11
N LYS A 205 2.84 2.20 0.89
CA LYS A 205 2.61 2.48 2.33
C LYS A 205 1.47 3.44 2.71
N SER A 206 1.18 4.45 1.91
CA SER A 206 0.07 5.39 2.13
C SER A 206 -0.80 5.67 0.90
N LEU A 207 -0.42 5.19 -0.28
CA LEU A 207 -1.10 5.45 -1.55
C LEU A 207 -1.80 4.18 -2.02
N ARG A 208 -3.12 4.25 -2.25
CA ARG A 208 -3.97 3.09 -2.60
C ARG A 208 -3.93 1.96 -1.55
N ASN A 209 -3.56 2.31 -0.31
CA ASN A 209 -3.40 1.39 0.82
C ASN A 209 -4.72 0.72 1.23
N LEU A 210 -5.84 1.41 1.01
CA LEU A 210 -7.17 0.86 1.23
C LEU A 210 -7.70 0.34 -0.10
N HIS A 211 -8.11 -0.91 -0.19
CA HIS A 211 -8.72 -1.41 -1.42
C HIS A 211 -9.67 -2.59 -1.23
N GLU A 212 -10.59 -2.71 -2.18
CA GLU A 212 -11.50 -3.84 -2.35
C GLU A 212 -11.20 -4.51 -3.68
N ILE A 213 -11.21 -5.84 -3.70
CA ILE A 213 -10.91 -6.64 -4.90
C ILE A 213 -12.13 -7.51 -5.21
N THR A 214 -12.65 -7.39 -6.41
CA THR A 214 -13.81 -8.16 -6.89
C THR A 214 -13.49 -8.85 -8.21
N PRO A 215 -13.91 -10.09 -8.45
CA PRO A 215 -13.81 -10.70 -9.76
C PRO A 215 -14.84 -10.07 -10.71
N VAL A 216 -14.49 -9.88 -11.98
CA VAL A 216 -15.37 -9.19 -12.95
C VAL A 216 -16.30 -10.16 -13.67
N ASP A 217 -15.75 -11.09 -14.47
CA ASP A 217 -16.53 -11.98 -15.34
C ASP A 217 -16.17 -13.44 -15.07
N GLY A 218 -16.58 -13.93 -13.89
CA GLY A 218 -16.34 -15.30 -13.45
C GLY A 218 -15.26 -15.39 -12.37
N PRO A 219 -14.62 -16.56 -12.20
CA PRO A 219 -13.58 -16.73 -11.18
C PRO A 219 -12.30 -15.99 -11.57
N ALA A 220 -11.56 -15.50 -10.58
CA ALA A 220 -10.29 -14.83 -10.79
C ALA A 220 -9.23 -15.35 -9.84
N VAL A 221 -7.99 -15.40 -10.31
CA VAL A 221 -6.85 -15.89 -9.54
C VAL A 221 -5.72 -14.91 -9.67
N PHE A 222 -5.13 -14.51 -8.55
CA PHE A 222 -3.99 -13.61 -8.55
C PHE A 222 -2.95 -14.03 -7.52
N LEU A 223 -1.68 -13.77 -7.84
CA LEU A 223 -0.57 -13.81 -6.92
C LEU A 223 -0.52 -12.49 -6.16
N ASP A 224 -0.27 -12.56 -4.86
CA ASP A 224 -0.03 -11.41 -4.00
C ASP A 224 1.32 -11.56 -3.30
N ILE A 225 2.08 -10.46 -3.22
CA ILE A 225 3.33 -10.36 -2.48
C ILE A 225 3.23 -9.15 -1.57
N LEU A 226 3.31 -9.38 -0.26
CA LEU A 226 3.21 -8.34 0.77
C LEU A 226 4.52 -8.22 1.53
N ALA A 227 5.00 -6.99 1.72
CA ALA A 227 6.28 -6.74 2.39
C ALA A 227 6.25 -5.53 3.35
N PRO A 228 6.54 -5.69 4.65
CA PRO A 228 6.63 -6.97 5.36
C PRO A 228 5.27 -7.71 5.36
N PRO A 229 5.21 -8.97 5.81
CA PRO A 229 3.94 -9.61 6.12
C PRO A 229 3.15 -8.85 7.19
N TYR A 230 1.87 -9.20 7.30
CA TYR A 230 1.07 -8.87 8.47
C TYR A 230 1.71 -9.44 9.74
N ASP A 231 1.45 -8.78 10.86
CA ASP A 231 2.03 -9.10 12.16
C ASP A 231 0.95 -9.67 13.06
N HIS A 232 0.83 -11.00 13.06
CA HIS A 232 -0.15 -11.70 13.88
C HIS A 232 0.23 -11.73 15.37
N ASP A 233 1.51 -11.55 15.70
CA ASP A 233 2.02 -11.70 17.07
C ASP A 233 1.96 -10.38 17.86
N LEU A 234 2.41 -9.28 17.24
CA LEU A 234 2.47 -7.96 17.90
C LEU A 234 1.25 -7.08 17.60
N GLY A 235 0.40 -7.48 16.64
CA GLY A 235 -0.80 -6.72 16.23
C GLY A 235 -0.51 -5.36 15.58
N THR A 236 0.76 -5.06 15.28
CA THR A 236 1.17 -3.75 14.75
C THR A 236 0.78 -3.55 13.27
N ARG A 237 0.59 -4.67 12.55
CA ARG A 237 0.18 -4.75 11.15
C ARG A 237 -0.92 -5.78 11.03
N GLU A 238 -2.11 -5.43 11.50
CA GLU A 238 -3.32 -6.23 11.28
C GLU A 238 -4.03 -5.75 10.02
N CYS A 239 -4.62 -6.69 9.29
CA CYS A 239 -5.54 -6.39 8.20
C CYS A 239 -6.88 -5.93 8.80
N ARG A 240 -7.24 -4.66 8.61
CA ARG A 240 -8.50 -4.10 9.11
C ARG A 240 -9.50 -3.96 7.98
N PHE A 241 -10.77 -4.13 8.27
CA PHE A 241 -11.85 -4.01 7.29
C PHE A 241 -12.60 -2.70 7.46
N TYR A 242 -13.13 -2.20 6.35
CA TYR A 242 -13.83 -0.92 6.29
C TYR A 242 -15.11 -1.01 5.48
N LYS A 243 -16.03 -0.08 5.75
CA LYS A 243 -17.25 0.09 4.96
C LYS A 243 -17.48 1.56 4.66
N GLU A 244 -17.90 1.85 3.43
CA GLU A 244 -18.37 3.18 3.06
C GLU A 244 -19.65 3.56 3.79
N VAL A 245 -19.73 4.82 4.21
CA VAL A 245 -20.91 5.41 4.83
C VAL A 245 -21.35 6.66 4.10
N ASN A 246 -22.65 6.73 3.81
CA ASN A 246 -23.26 7.93 3.26
C ASN A 246 -23.56 8.89 4.40
N ILE A 247 -22.98 10.08 4.33
CA ILE A 247 -23.33 11.18 5.24
C ILE A 247 -24.41 12.02 4.54
N PRO A 248 -25.63 12.15 5.10
CA PRO A 248 -26.66 13.03 4.57
C PRO A 248 -26.09 14.45 4.36
N GLN A 249 -26.27 14.97 3.14
CA GLN A 249 -25.53 16.08 2.51
C GLN A 249 -25.01 17.18 3.44
N MET A 250 -23.68 17.31 3.52
CA MET A 250 -23.03 18.61 3.69
C MET A 250 -23.01 19.30 2.33
N ASN A 251 -23.54 20.52 2.24
CA ASN A 251 -23.35 21.37 1.08
C ASN A 251 -21.85 21.60 0.87
N SER A 252 -21.27 20.89 -0.10
CA SER A 252 -19.85 20.82 -0.43
C SER A 252 -19.26 22.11 -1.03
N ASN A 253 -19.79 23.27 -0.63
CA ASN A 253 -19.44 24.58 -1.17
C ASN A 253 -18.74 25.50 -0.15
N SER A 254 -18.57 25.10 1.12
CA SER A 254 -18.00 25.96 2.17
C SER A 254 -16.57 25.63 2.61
N ILE A 255 -16.02 24.45 2.30
CA ILE A 255 -14.71 24.04 2.85
C ILE A 255 -13.53 24.45 1.94
N LEU A 256 -13.76 24.70 0.65
CA LEU A 256 -12.67 24.99 -0.33
C LEU A 256 -12.53 26.46 -0.73
N SER A 257 -13.39 27.37 -0.25
CA SER A 257 -13.37 28.80 -0.63
C SER A 257 -12.65 29.72 0.36
N GLN A 258 -12.18 29.23 1.51
CA GLN A 258 -11.43 30.05 2.48
C GLN A 258 -9.91 29.88 2.42
N ASN A 259 -9.39 28.89 1.68
CA ASN A 259 -7.93 28.65 1.61
C ASN A 259 -7.21 29.42 0.50
N ASN A 260 -7.90 30.28 -0.26
CA ASN A 260 -7.30 31.02 -1.39
C ASN A 260 -7.40 32.56 -1.30
N LEU A 261 -7.73 33.15 -0.14
CA LEU A 261 -7.84 34.63 -0.04
C LEU A 261 -7.10 35.32 1.11
N SER A 262 -6.12 34.70 1.75
CA SER A 262 -5.21 35.44 2.65
C SER A 262 -3.77 35.06 2.38
N ASN A 263 -3.19 35.71 1.36
CA ASN A 263 -1.80 36.19 1.36
C ASN A 263 -1.59 37.13 0.16
N ASN A 264 -2.01 38.38 0.32
CA ASN A 264 -1.34 39.48 -0.37
C ASN A 264 -0.93 40.51 0.68
N SER A 265 0.34 40.93 0.60
CA SER A 265 1.08 41.83 1.50
C SER A 265 1.66 41.23 2.79
N ASN A 266 2.91 40.76 2.71
CA ASN A 266 4.04 41.57 3.21
C ASN A 266 5.40 40.92 2.87
N ASN A 267 6.22 41.67 2.14
CA ASN A 267 7.66 41.48 2.01
C ASN A 267 8.32 41.43 3.39
N ASN A 268 9.16 40.42 3.64
CA ASN A 268 10.53 40.64 4.09
C ASN A 268 11.37 39.36 4.00
N ASN A 269 12.59 39.55 3.52
CA ASN A 269 13.66 38.57 3.31
C ASN A 269 13.95 37.69 4.54
N ASN A 270 14.18 36.39 4.30
CA ASN A 270 15.46 35.74 4.64
C ASN A 270 15.52 34.32 4.09
N ASN A 271 16.65 34.02 3.45
CA ASN A 271 17.04 32.72 2.92
C ASN A 271 17.09 31.66 4.03
N ASN A 272 16.68 30.42 3.72
CA ASN A 272 17.47 29.20 3.94
C ASN A 272 16.79 27.99 3.29
N ASN A 273 17.58 27.24 2.53
CA ASN A 273 17.20 26.08 1.74
C ASN A 273 16.88 24.87 2.62
N THR A 274 15.81 24.14 2.29
CA THR A 274 15.60 22.75 2.74
C THR A 274 14.90 22.02 1.60
N GLU A 275 15.68 21.33 0.76
CA GLU A 275 15.16 20.47 -0.31
C GLU A 275 14.82 19.09 0.26
N GLU A 276 13.52 18.78 0.32
CA GLU A 276 13.02 17.44 0.58
C GLU A 276 12.84 16.72 -0.78
N LEU A 277 13.86 15.97 -1.19
CA LEU A 277 13.89 15.23 -2.45
C LEU A 277 13.03 13.96 -2.36
N SER A 278 11.86 14.02 -2.99
CA SER A 278 11.08 12.85 -3.40
C SER A 278 11.76 12.16 -4.61
N PRO A 279 11.78 10.82 -4.70
CA PRO A 279 12.27 10.15 -5.90
C PRO A 279 11.19 10.19 -6.99
N SER A 280 11.44 10.92 -8.06
CA SER A 280 10.70 10.81 -9.31
C SER A 280 10.95 9.44 -9.96
N ILE A 281 9.89 8.67 -10.13
CA ILE A 281 9.86 7.53 -11.05
C ILE A 281 8.84 7.90 -12.12
N ASP A 282 9.35 8.42 -13.24
CA ASP A 282 8.59 8.65 -14.45
C ASP A 282 8.20 7.29 -15.05
N ALA A 283 6.98 6.85 -14.76
CA ALA A 283 6.25 5.98 -15.67
C ALA A 283 5.46 6.89 -16.61
N PHE A 284 5.90 6.97 -17.87
CA PHE A 284 5.21 7.69 -18.93
C PHE A 284 3.78 7.17 -19.08
N ASP A 285 2.82 8.02 -18.73
CA ASP A 285 1.40 7.89 -19.04
C ASP A 285 1.09 8.85 -20.20
N PRO A 286 0.79 8.37 -21.42
CA PRO A 286 0.54 9.23 -22.56
C PRO A 286 -0.94 9.52 -22.67
N ASP A 287 -1.50 10.34 -21.78
CA ASP A 287 -2.74 11.08 -22.03
C ASP A 287 -2.92 12.22 -21.01
N LEU A 288 -2.25 13.35 -21.26
CA LEU A 288 -2.53 14.62 -20.59
C LEU A 288 -2.83 15.71 -21.61
N CYS A 289 -4.10 15.82 -22.01
CA CYS A 289 -4.69 17.09 -22.43
C CYS A 289 -6.21 17.08 -22.35
N SER A 290 -6.74 17.43 -21.17
CA SER A 290 -7.95 18.27 -21.08
C SER A 290 -8.12 18.80 -19.66
N ASN A 291 -7.92 20.11 -19.51
CA ASN A 291 -8.28 20.87 -18.31
C ASN A 291 -9.79 20.82 -18.08
N GLN A 292 -10.25 20.04 -17.11
CA GLN A 292 -11.50 20.29 -16.40
C GLN A 292 -11.25 20.11 -14.91
N SER A 293 -11.56 21.15 -14.13
CA SER A 293 -11.51 21.15 -12.67
C SER A 293 -12.55 20.16 -12.13
N GLU A 294 -12.15 18.92 -11.91
CA GLU A 294 -12.97 17.95 -11.19
C GLU A 294 -12.91 18.29 -9.70
N LYS A 295 -14.09 18.53 -9.12
CA LYS A 295 -14.28 18.73 -7.67
C LYS A 295 -13.84 17.43 -6.98
N GLU A 296 -12.76 17.45 -6.21
CA GLU A 296 -12.26 16.27 -5.49
C GLU A 296 -13.37 15.69 -4.59
N SER A 297 -13.98 14.58 -5.03
CA SER A 297 -15.01 13.89 -4.26
C SER A 297 -14.35 13.04 -3.17
N VAL A 298 -14.55 13.39 -1.91
CA VAL A 298 -14.10 12.56 -0.77
C VAL A 298 -15.13 11.48 -0.44
N VAL A 299 -14.66 10.37 0.11
CA VAL A 299 -15.49 9.25 0.61
C VAL A 299 -15.24 9.09 2.11
N TYR A 300 -16.27 8.68 2.84
CA TYR A 300 -16.21 8.42 4.28
C TYR A 300 -16.29 6.92 4.53
N LEU A 301 -15.35 6.40 5.31
CA LEU A 301 -15.30 5.02 5.75
C LEU A 301 -15.46 4.92 7.26
N ILE A 302 -15.98 3.79 7.73
CA ILE A 302 -15.84 3.35 9.12
C ILE A 302 -15.11 2.02 9.15
N GLU A 303 -14.34 1.78 10.21
CA GLU A 303 -13.78 0.45 10.47
C GLU A 303 -14.89 -0.51 10.91
N THR A 304 -14.80 -1.76 10.45
CA THR A 304 -15.77 -2.81 10.78
C THR A 304 -15.05 -4.11 11.09
N ASN A 305 -15.75 -5.04 11.74
CA ASN A 305 -15.30 -6.43 11.78
C ASN A 305 -15.25 -7.01 10.36
N GLN A 306 -14.53 -8.13 10.20
CA GLN A 306 -14.59 -8.93 8.98
C GLN A 306 -16.05 -9.20 8.59
N PRO A 307 -16.47 -8.89 7.35
CA PRO A 307 -17.81 -9.21 6.88
C PRO A 307 -18.09 -10.70 6.97
N SER A 308 -19.29 -11.09 7.44
CA SER A 308 -19.66 -12.51 7.61
C SER A 308 -19.76 -13.28 6.29
N ASP A 309 -19.89 -12.56 5.17
CA ASP A 309 -19.92 -13.10 3.82
C ASP A 309 -18.52 -13.26 3.20
N TYR A 310 -17.46 -13.00 3.97
CA TYR A 310 -16.07 -13.18 3.56
C TYR A 310 -15.35 -14.10 4.56
N TRP A 311 -14.74 -15.16 4.03
CA TRP A 311 -13.77 -15.98 4.71
C TRP A 311 -12.88 -16.67 3.67
N CYS A 312 -11.64 -16.96 4.07
CA CYS A 312 -10.71 -17.71 3.25
C CYS A 312 -10.64 -19.14 3.76
N GLU A 313 -10.69 -20.09 2.83
CA GLU A 313 -10.13 -21.42 3.10
C GLU A 313 -8.66 -21.47 2.76
N SER A 314 -7.91 -22.34 3.43
CA SER A 314 -6.52 -22.63 3.07
C SER A 314 -6.46 -23.81 2.11
N ALA A 315 -5.60 -23.71 1.10
CA ALA A 315 -5.29 -24.78 0.17
C ALA A 315 -3.77 -25.01 0.08
N GLU A 316 -3.37 -26.25 -0.21
CA GLU A 316 -1.96 -26.65 -0.25
C GLU A 316 -1.29 -26.24 -1.57
N TYR A 317 -0.10 -25.64 -1.44
CA TYR A 317 0.73 -25.31 -2.59
C TYR A 317 1.43 -26.56 -3.13
N ASN A 318 1.06 -26.95 -4.36
CA ASN A 318 1.61 -28.11 -5.07
C ASN A 318 2.50 -27.71 -6.27
N GLY A 319 2.95 -26.45 -6.29
CA GLY A 319 3.73 -25.91 -7.39
C GLY A 319 5.24 -26.15 -7.29
N PRO A 320 6.03 -25.57 -8.22
CA PRO A 320 7.48 -25.70 -8.20
C PRO A 320 8.11 -25.13 -6.90
N SER A 321 9.25 -25.68 -6.48
CA SER A 321 10.01 -25.17 -5.31
C SER A 321 10.32 -23.68 -5.46
N VAL A 322 10.20 -22.96 -4.34
CA VAL A 322 10.51 -21.52 -4.19
C VAL A 322 11.81 -21.24 -3.45
N VAL A 323 12.44 -22.29 -2.92
CA VAL A 323 13.79 -22.34 -2.35
C VAL A 323 14.72 -23.12 -3.27
#